data_AF-A0A0S8DCK2-F1
#
_entry.id   AF-A0A0S8DCK2-F1
#
_cell.length_a   1.000
_cell.length_b   1.000
_cell.length_c   1.000
_cell.angle_alpha   90.00
_cell.angle_beta   90.00
_cell.angle_gamma   90.00
#
_symmetry.space_group_name_H-M   'P 1'
#
loop_
_entity.id
_entity.type
_entity.pdbx_description
1 polymer ?
#
loop_
_entity_poly.entity_id
_entity_poly.type
_entity_poly.pdbx_seq_one_letter_code
_entity_poly.pdbx_strand_id
1 'polypeptide(L)'
;MYDEMHQCTICRKELTSMHVEARPGVPLYVCSVCMEKAKDNFIFICLNCGQSFSRPKASIVTSLQNTNFKRASMQFIGVQLIQGIDICITCDPKGIVKYVYGEFATEEEKACV
;
A
#
# COMPACT_ATOMS: atom_id res chain seq x y z
N MET A 1 -15.91 -24.97 16.46
CA MET A 1 -15.21 -23.68 16.35
C MET A 1 -15.26 -23.31 14.88
N TYR A 2 -16.21 -22.47 14.49
CA TYR A 2 -16.35 -22.06 13.09
C TYR A 2 -15.35 -20.94 12.86
N ASP A 3 -14.41 -21.12 11.92
CA ASP A 3 -13.53 -20.04 11.50
C ASP A 3 -14.40 -18.94 10.89
N GLU A 4 -14.44 -17.77 11.53
CA GLU A 4 -15.16 -16.61 10.98
C GLU A 4 -14.52 -16.23 9.65
N MET A 5 -15.28 -16.35 8.57
CA MET A 5 -14.84 -15.96 7.24
C MET A 5 -15.18 -14.50 6.99
N HIS A 6 -14.18 -13.73 6.60
CA HIS A 6 -14.34 -12.31 6.30
C HIS A 6 -14.05 -12.04 4.84
N GLN A 7 -14.64 -10.97 4.31
CA GLN A 7 -14.39 -10.54 2.94
C GLN A 7 -12.96 -10.01 2.80
N CYS A 8 -12.28 -10.40 1.72
CA CYS A 8 -10.94 -9.90 1.42
C CYS A 8 -10.96 -8.37 1.27
N THR A 9 -10.14 -7.70 2.07
CA THR A 9 -10.07 -6.23 2.15
C THR A 9 -9.56 -5.61 0.84
N ILE A 10 -8.72 -6.35 0.09
CA ILE A 10 -8.09 -5.88 -1.14
C ILE A 10 -9.02 -6.04 -2.34
N CYS A 11 -9.44 -7.28 -2.66
CA CYS A 11 -10.22 -7.53 -3.87
C CYS A 11 -11.74 -7.39 -3.65
N ARG A 12 -12.21 -7.49 -2.41
CA ARG A 12 -13.64 -7.49 -2.03
C ARG A 12 -14.49 -8.53 -2.77
N LYS A 13 -13.89 -9.62 -3.26
CA LYS A 13 -14.58 -10.67 -4.03
C LYS A 13 -14.69 -11.99 -3.28
N GLU A 14 -13.62 -12.38 -2.61
CA GLU A 14 -13.52 -13.69 -1.96
C GLU A 14 -13.68 -13.54 -0.44
N LEU A 15 -14.23 -14.58 0.18
CA LEU A 15 -14.22 -14.77 1.63
C LEU A 15 -12.96 -15.53 2.03
N THR A 16 -12.37 -15.16 3.16
CA THR A 16 -11.12 -15.73 3.66
C THR A 16 -11.07 -15.65 5.18
N SER A 17 -10.44 -16.65 5.81
CA SER A 17 -10.06 -16.63 7.22
C SER A 17 -8.61 -16.18 7.43
N MET A 18 -7.85 -16.03 6.33
CA MET A 18 -6.47 -15.57 6.38
C MET A 18 -6.44 -14.07 6.68
N HIS A 19 -5.59 -13.68 7.62
CA HIS A 19 -5.39 -12.28 7.98
C HIS A 19 -3.91 -11.92 8.09
N VAL A 20 -3.64 -10.64 7.91
CA VAL A 20 -2.35 -9.99 8.15
C VAL A 20 -2.58 -8.76 9.02
N GLU A 21 -1.63 -8.38 9.85
CA GLU A 21 -1.77 -7.16 10.65
C GLU A 21 -1.29 -5.95 9.85
N ALA A 22 -2.16 -4.94 9.67
CA ALA A 22 -1.77 -3.67 9.06
C ALA A 22 -0.85 -2.86 10.00
N ARG A 23 -1.15 -2.99 11.29
CA ARG A 23 -0.46 -2.49 12.48
C ARG A 23 -0.87 -3.41 13.63
N PRO A 24 -0.12 -3.45 14.75
CA PRO A 24 -0.46 -4.32 15.87
C PRO A 24 -1.93 -4.20 16.28
N GLY A 25 -2.65 -5.32 16.30
CA GLY A 25 -4.07 -5.36 16.69
C GLY A 25 -5.08 -4.90 15.64
N VAL A 26 -4.66 -4.59 14.41
CA VAL A 26 -5.58 -4.29 13.29
C VAL A 26 -5.44 -5.37 12.21
N PRO A 27 -6.27 -6.43 12.26
CA PRO A 27 -6.25 -7.49 11.27
C PRO A 27 -6.90 -7.01 9.96
N LEU A 28 -6.26 -7.36 8.86
CA LEU A 28 -6.75 -7.23 7.50
C LEU A 28 -6.94 -8.63 6.93
N TYR A 29 -8.16 -8.95 6.53
CA TYR A 29 -8.44 -10.22 5.88
C TYR A 29 -8.04 -10.17 4.42
N VAL A 30 -7.21 -11.12 3.99
CA VAL A 30 -6.60 -11.11 2.65
C VAL A 30 -6.61 -12.51 2.05
N CYS A 31 -7.23 -12.67 0.89
CA CYS A 31 -7.28 -13.96 0.20
C CYS A 31 -5.91 -14.36 -0.37
N SER A 32 -5.71 -15.66 -0.60
CA SER A 32 -4.46 -16.23 -1.12
C SER A 32 -4.01 -15.56 -2.43
N VAL A 33 -4.94 -15.24 -3.33
CA VAL A 33 -4.63 -14.56 -4.60
C VAL A 33 -4.03 -13.17 -4.37
N CYS A 34 -4.53 -12.42 -3.39
CA CYS A 34 -3.99 -11.10 -3.06
C CYS A 34 -2.67 -11.20 -2.29
N MET A 35 -2.51 -12.24 -1.47
CA MET A 35 -1.24 -12.55 -0.79
C MET A 35 -0.13 -12.88 -1.80
N GLU A 36 -0.44 -13.65 -2.85
CA GLU A 36 0.53 -13.91 -3.93
C GLU A 36 0.89 -12.64 -4.69
N LYS A 37 -0.09 -11.78 -4.99
CA LYS A 37 0.18 -10.47 -5.62
C LYS A 37 1.07 -9.57 -4.76
N ALA A 38 1.01 -9.66 -3.44
CA ALA A 38 1.85 -8.89 -2.52
C ALA A 38 3.33 -9.29 -2.56
N LYS A 39 3.69 -10.42 -3.19
CA LYS A 39 5.09 -10.81 -3.40
C LYS A 39 5.78 -9.91 -4.43
N ASP A 40 5.05 -9.49 -5.45
CA ASP A 40 5.57 -8.66 -6.54
C ASP A 40 5.15 -7.19 -6.45
N ASN A 41 4.20 -6.88 -5.57
CA ASN A 41 3.65 -5.54 -5.40
C ASN A 41 3.74 -5.10 -3.94
N PHE A 42 4.03 -3.82 -3.73
CA PHE A 42 3.68 -3.16 -2.48
C PHE A 42 2.18 -2.89 -2.48
N ILE A 43 1.48 -3.36 -1.45
CA ILE A 43 0.06 -3.11 -1.27
C ILE A 43 -0.16 -2.24 -0.04
N PHE A 44 -0.80 -1.09 -0.25
CA PHE A 44 -1.18 -0.16 0.80
C PHE A 44 -2.68 -0.17 0.99
N ILE A 45 -3.16 -0.18 2.24
CA ILE A 45 -4.58 -0.12 2.56
C ILE A 45 -4.85 1.13 3.40
N CYS A 46 -5.75 1.99 2.92
CA CYS A 46 -6.21 3.13 3.70
C CYS A 46 -7.05 2.64 4.89
N LEU A 47 -6.61 2.95 6.11
CA LEU A 47 -7.35 2.59 7.32
C LEU A 47 -8.60 3.45 7.53
N ASN A 48 -8.71 4.59 6.83
CA ASN A 48 -9.90 5.45 6.88
C ASN A 48 -11.05 4.97 5.96
N CYS A 49 -10.76 4.58 4.71
CA CYS A 49 -11.78 4.21 3.72
C CYS A 49 -11.70 2.76 3.23
N GLY A 50 -10.70 1.99 3.67
CA GLY A 50 -10.49 0.60 3.26
C GLY A 50 -10.08 0.43 1.80
N GLN A 51 -9.65 1.51 1.11
CA GLN A 51 -9.22 1.44 -0.28
C GLN A 51 -7.79 0.90 -0.37
N SER A 52 -7.56 -0.04 -1.30
CA SER A 52 -6.25 -0.63 -1.53
C SER A 52 -5.55 -0.03 -2.74
N PHE A 53 -4.24 0.19 -2.64
CA PHE A 53 -3.38 0.69 -3.70
C PHE A 53 -2.23 -0.30 -3.92
N SER A 54 -2.01 -0.73 -5.17
CA SER A 54 -0.92 -1.63 -5.53
C SER A 54 0.13 -0.92 -6.38
N ARG A 55 1.41 -1.11 -6.05
CA ARG A 55 2.55 -0.62 -6.84
C ARG A 55 3.54 -1.75 -7.11
N PRO A 56 3.89 -2.03 -8.37
CA PRO A 56 4.89 -3.05 -8.69
C PRO A 56 6.24 -2.71 -8.04
N LYS A 57 6.85 -3.66 -7.34
CA LYS A 57 8.15 -3.44 -6.67
C LYS A 57 9.25 -3.10 -7.66
N ALA A 58 9.25 -3.76 -8.82
CA ALA A 58 10.19 -3.51 -9.89
C ALA A 58 10.15 -2.05 -10.39
N SER A 59 8.97 -1.43 -10.43
CA SER A 59 8.84 -0.02 -10.82
C SER A 59 9.54 0.90 -9.81
N ILE A 60 9.36 0.66 -8.51
CA ILE A 60 10.02 1.47 -7.46
C ILE A 60 11.54 1.28 -7.52
N VAL A 61 12.02 0.04 -7.62
CA VAL A 61 13.46 -0.28 -7.73
C VAL A 61 14.11 0.41 -8.94
N THR A 62 13.36 0.58 -10.04
CA THR A 62 13.87 1.23 -11.26
C THR A 62 13.90 2.74 -11.15
N SER A 63 12.94 3.34 -10.42
CA SER A 63 12.88 4.78 -10.19
C SER A 63 13.88 5.29 -9.13
N LEU A 64 14.44 4.40 -8.31
CA LEU A 64 15.43 4.77 -7.29
C LEU A 64 16.79 5.08 -7.94
N GLN A 65 17.19 6.35 -7.90
CA GLN A 65 18.51 6.79 -8.36
C GLN A 65 19.65 6.35 -7.43
N ASN A 66 19.34 6.12 -6.15
CA ASN A 66 20.33 5.74 -5.15
C ASN A 66 20.53 4.21 -5.11
N THR A 67 21.78 3.79 -5.36
CA THR A 67 22.19 2.38 -5.45
C THR A 67 22.04 1.61 -4.14
N ASN A 68 22.15 2.26 -2.98
CA ASN A 68 21.96 1.62 -1.68
C ASN A 68 20.48 1.31 -1.43
N PHE A 69 19.59 2.26 -1.73
CA PHE A 69 18.15 2.02 -1.67
C PHE A 69 17.72 0.95 -2.66
N LYS A 70 18.28 0.94 -3.87
CA LYS A 70 18.02 -0.12 -4.86
C LYS A 70 18.38 -1.51 -4.32
N ARG A 71 19.54 -1.66 -3.67
CA ARG A 71 19.97 -2.91 -3.04
C ARG A 71 19.06 -3.33 -1.89
N ALA A 72 18.68 -2.41 -1.02
CA ALA A 72 17.72 -2.69 0.06
C ALA A 72 16.35 -3.10 -0.50
N SER A 73 15.85 -2.39 -1.52
CA SER A 73 14.57 -2.69 -2.17
C SER A 73 14.54 -4.08 -2.82
N MET A 74 15.66 -4.58 -3.34
CA MET A 74 15.75 -5.94 -3.87
C MET A 74 15.55 -7.03 -2.80
N GLN A 75 15.87 -6.74 -1.53
CA GLN A 75 15.65 -7.71 -0.43
C GLN A 75 14.16 -7.95 -0.16
N PHE A 76 13.28 -7.05 -0.61
CA PHE A 76 11.83 -7.19 -0.46
C PHE A 76 11.17 -7.90 -1.65
N ILE A 77 11.92 -8.33 -2.66
CA ILE A 77 11.38 -9.13 -3.77
C ILE A 77 10.95 -10.49 -3.20
N GLY A 78 9.73 -10.93 -3.49
CA GLY A 78 9.18 -12.18 -2.96
C GLY A 78 8.63 -12.10 -1.54
N VAL A 79 8.96 -11.07 -0.76
CA VAL A 79 8.42 -10.83 0.59
C VAL A 79 7.02 -10.23 0.47
N GLN A 80 6.01 -10.82 1.13
CA GLN A 80 4.66 -10.24 1.13
C GLN A 80 4.65 -8.94 1.94
N LEU A 81 4.39 -7.80 1.29
CA LEU A 81 4.34 -6.51 1.98
C LEU A 81 2.97 -5.84 1.76
N ILE A 82 2.15 -5.95 2.79
CA ILE A 82 0.83 -5.32 2.91
C ILE A 82 0.90 -4.40 4.12
N GLN A 83 0.64 -3.11 3.92
CA GLN A 83 0.75 -2.11 4.99
C GLN A 83 -0.48 -1.22 5.06
N GLY A 84 -0.93 -0.91 6.28
CA GLY A 84 -1.93 0.11 6.52
C GLY A 84 -1.32 1.51 6.41
N ILE A 85 -2.00 2.42 5.72
CA ILE A 85 -1.73 3.86 5.77
C ILE A 85 -2.91 4.56 6.45
N ASP A 86 -2.64 5.58 7.27
CA ASP A 86 -3.69 6.24 8.05
C ASP A 86 -4.72 6.92 7.14
N ILE A 87 -4.26 7.59 6.09
CA ILE A 87 -5.11 8.30 5.14
C ILE A 87 -4.55 8.21 3.71
N CYS A 88 -5.42 8.04 2.72
CA CYS A 88 -5.04 8.01 1.31
C CYS A 88 -5.34 9.32 0.60
N ILE A 89 -4.80 9.48 -0.61
CA ILE A 89 -5.01 10.65 -1.47
C ILE A 89 -6.49 10.91 -1.80
N THR A 90 -7.33 9.87 -1.82
CA THR A 90 -8.78 10.02 -2.04
C THR A 90 -9.47 10.61 -0.80
N CYS A 91 -8.97 10.30 0.40
CA CYS A 91 -9.52 10.82 1.66
C CYS A 91 -9.00 12.22 1.99
N ASP A 92 -7.72 12.50 1.70
CA ASP A 92 -7.11 13.81 1.93
C ASP A 92 -6.14 14.18 0.81
N PRO A 93 -6.64 14.67 -0.33
CA PRO A 93 -5.78 15.07 -1.44
C PRO A 93 -4.88 16.25 -1.07
N LYS A 94 -5.35 17.17 -0.22
CA LYS A 94 -4.61 18.39 0.15
C LYS A 94 -3.47 18.07 1.10
N GLY A 95 -3.69 17.20 2.09
CA GLY A 95 -2.66 16.76 3.02
C GLY A 95 -1.54 15.99 2.32
N ILE A 96 -1.86 15.17 1.32
CA ILE A 96 -0.82 14.48 0.52
C ILE A 96 0.03 15.47 -0.28
N VAL A 97 -0.58 16.48 -0.92
CA VAL A 97 0.18 17.54 -1.61
C VAL A 97 1.09 18.27 -0.63
N LYS A 98 0.59 18.64 0.55
CA LYS A 98 1.41 19.26 1.60
C LYS A 98 2.58 18.37 2.05
N TYR A 99 2.37 17.06 2.15
CA TYR A 99 3.41 16.10 2.52
C TYR A 99 4.49 15.94 1.43
N VAL A 100 4.07 15.92 0.16
CA VAL A 100 4.98 15.72 -0.99
C VAL A 100 5.80 16.97 -1.28
N TYR A 101 5.18 18.15 -1.25
CA TYR A 101 5.81 19.41 -1.66
C TYR A 101 6.27 20.29 -0.48
N GLY A 102 5.92 19.94 0.76
CA GLY A 102 6.13 20.81 1.92
C GLY A 102 5.22 22.04 1.91
N GLU A 103 5.24 22.85 2.98
CA GLU A 103 4.43 24.08 3.13
C GLU A 103 4.75 25.22 2.13
N PHE A 104 5.63 25.00 1.15
CA PHE A 104 6.13 26.03 0.24
C PHE A 104 6.10 25.60 -1.23
N ALA A 105 4.96 25.13 -1.73
CA ALA A 105 4.76 25.06 -3.18
C ALA A 105 4.34 26.45 -3.68
N THR A 106 5.21 27.15 -4.40
CA THR A 106 4.85 28.35 -5.18
C THR A 106 3.91 27.94 -6.32
N GLU A 107 3.04 28.86 -6.76
CA GLU A 107 1.94 28.57 -7.71
C GLU A 107 2.39 28.04 -9.09
N GLU A 108 3.69 28.06 -9.39
CA GLU A 108 4.26 27.66 -10.67
C GLU A 108 4.32 26.13 -10.87
N GLU A 109 4.35 25.32 -9.81
CA GLU A 109 4.40 23.85 -9.92
C GLU A 109 3.04 23.20 -10.18
N LYS A 110 1.94 23.97 -10.13
CA LYS A 110 0.57 23.48 -10.42
C LYS A 110 0.31 23.26 -11.92
N ALA A 111 1.23 23.65 -12.80
CA ALA A 111 1.02 23.68 -14.25
C ALA A 111 1.47 22.42 -15.02
N CYS A 112 2.06 21.42 -14.35
CA CYS A 112 2.44 20.15 -14.99
C CYS A 112 1.60 18.98 -14.46
N VAL A 113 0.32 18.95 -14.82
CA VAL A 113 -0.49 17.74 -14.94
C VAL A 113 -1.34 17.84 -16.21
#